data_AF-A0A844G8N9-F1
#
_entry.id   AF-A0A844G8N9-F1
#
_cell.length_a   1.000
_cell.length_b   1.000
_cell.length_c   1.000
_cell.angle_alpha   90.00
_cell.angle_beta   90.00
_cell.angle_gamma   90.00
#
_symmetry.space_group_name_H-M   'P 1'
#
loop_
_entity.id
_entity.type
_entity.pdbx_description
1 polymer ?
#
loop_
_entity_poly.entity_id
_entity_poly.type
_entity_poly.pdbx_seq_one_letter_code
_entity_poly.pdbx_strand_id
1 'polypeptide(L)'
;MTIAANAFDIKSASLDLLALLLRTDNLDELKQALEARFGSASAAPTEAFVLDVEALADPANLDYGRLLPLLGRCGIRAVALRHPDSALAAIANRFGLVYTGTVGQPRSVATVQEPEPVKPEPEVAPAPALTPATPPR
;
A
#
# COMPACT_ATOMS: atom_id res chain seq x y z
N MET A 1 11.17 36.84 19.04
CA MET A 1 11.26 35.38 18.74
C MET A 1 10.21 35.08 17.69
N THR A 2 10.63 34.79 16.47
CA THR A 2 9.77 34.61 15.31
C THR A 2 9.16 33.21 15.38
N ILE A 3 7.84 33.14 15.57
CA ILE A 3 7.10 31.91 15.38
C ILE A 3 7.13 31.65 13.88
N ALA A 4 8.04 30.81 13.40
CA ALA A 4 7.74 30.02 12.22
C ALA A 4 6.56 29.15 12.64
N ALA A 5 5.35 29.69 12.45
CA ALA A 5 4.10 29.01 12.75
C ALA A 5 4.17 27.65 12.06
N ASN A 6 3.94 26.57 12.83
CA ASN A 6 3.88 25.21 12.31
C ASN A 6 3.05 25.18 11.03
N ALA A 7 3.71 25.14 9.87
CA ALA A 7 3.07 25.38 8.59
C ALA A 7 2.14 24.21 8.18
N PHE A 8 2.32 23.05 8.79
CA PHE A 8 1.50 21.86 8.59
C PHE A 8 1.56 20.96 9.83
N ASP A 9 0.49 20.17 10.03
CA ASP A 9 0.39 19.12 11.04
C ASP A 9 -0.05 17.85 10.32
N ILE A 10 0.56 16.71 10.65
CA ILE A 10 0.24 15.43 10.03
C ILE A 10 -0.51 14.59 11.06
N LYS A 11 -1.74 14.21 10.72
CA LYS A 11 -2.58 13.34 11.54
C LYS A 11 -3.02 12.11 10.77
N SER A 12 -3.19 11.01 11.49
CA SER A 12 -3.88 9.83 10.97
C SER A 12 -5.38 10.12 10.87
N ALA A 13 -5.97 9.68 9.76
CA ALA A 13 -7.40 9.68 9.54
C ALA A 13 -7.79 8.40 8.79
N SER A 14 -8.99 7.90 9.07
CA SER A 14 -9.59 6.79 8.33
C SER A 14 -10.66 7.36 7.41
N LEU A 15 -10.65 6.93 6.15
CA LEU A 15 -11.64 7.34 5.15
C LEU A 15 -12.40 6.11 4.69
N ASP A 16 -13.72 6.16 4.80
CA ASP A 16 -14.59 5.14 4.20
C ASP A 16 -14.77 5.46 2.72
N LEU A 17 -14.43 4.51 1.86
CA LEU A 17 -14.46 4.67 0.42
C LEU A 17 -15.19 3.49 -0.21
N LEU A 18 -15.92 3.78 -1.29
CA LEU A 18 -16.58 2.75 -2.08
C LEU A 18 -15.57 2.00 -2.97
N ALA A 19 -15.75 0.70 -3.10
CA ALA A 19 -14.95 -0.14 -4.00
C ALA A 19 -15.70 -0.40 -5.31
N LEU A 20 -15.09 -0.07 -6.44
CA LEU A 20 -15.58 -0.39 -7.77
C LEU A 20 -14.92 -1.69 -8.26
N LEU A 21 -15.65 -2.80 -8.13
CA LEU A 21 -15.23 -4.10 -8.62
C LEU A 21 -15.44 -4.22 -10.13
N LEU A 22 -14.34 -4.38 -10.87
CA LEU A 22 -14.36 -4.70 -12.29
C LEU A 22 -14.57 -6.20 -12.49
N ARG A 23 -15.55 -6.55 -13.33
CA ARG A 23 -15.88 -7.93 -13.70
C ARG A 23 -15.52 -8.28 -15.15
N THR A 24 -15.11 -7.28 -15.92
CA THR A 24 -14.71 -7.42 -17.34
C THR A 24 -13.55 -6.48 -17.60
N ASP A 25 -12.62 -6.92 -18.45
CA ASP A 25 -11.52 -6.13 -18.98
C ASP A 25 -11.91 -5.37 -20.27
N ASN A 26 -13.10 -5.63 -20.81
CA ASN A 26 -13.61 -4.96 -22.01
C ASN A 26 -14.05 -3.52 -21.70
N LEU A 27 -13.24 -2.56 -22.16
CA LEU A 27 -13.50 -1.13 -21.94
C LEU A 27 -14.81 -0.62 -22.55
N ASP A 28 -15.27 -1.17 -23.67
CA ASP A 28 -16.52 -0.72 -24.30
C ASP A 28 -17.74 -1.14 -23.47
N GLU A 29 -17.71 -2.36 -22.92
CA GLU A 29 -18.74 -2.84 -21.99
C GLU A 29 -18.71 -2.05 -20.68
N LEU A 30 -17.51 -1.78 -20.14
CA LEU A 30 -17.37 -0.94 -18.94
C LEU A 30 -17.91 0.47 -19.18
N LYS A 31 -17.63 1.06 -20.34
CA LYS A 31 -18.16 2.38 -20.71
C LYS A 31 -19.68 2.39 -20.68
N GLN A 32 -20.32 1.45 -21.38
CA GLN A 32 -21.78 1.37 -21.43
C GLN A 32 -22.38 1.15 -20.05
N ALA A 33 -21.80 0.27 -19.23
CA ALA A 33 -22.27 0.00 -17.88
C ALA A 33 -22.11 1.21 -16.94
N LEU A 34 -20.99 1.94 -17.05
CA LEU A 34 -20.73 3.14 -16.27
C LEU A 34 -21.66 4.29 -16.70
N GLU A 35 -21.84 4.51 -18.00
CA GLU A 35 -22.78 5.51 -18.53
C GLU A 35 -24.24 5.17 -18.15
N ALA A 36 -24.62 3.90 -18.14
CA ALA A 36 -25.96 3.48 -17.73
C ALA A 36 -26.25 3.71 -16.23
N ARG A 37 -25.23 3.55 -15.37
CA ARG A 37 -25.37 3.69 -13.91
C ARG A 37 -25.17 5.11 -13.40
N PHE A 38 -24.15 5.80 -13.90
CA PHE A 38 -23.73 7.11 -13.42
C PHE A 38 -24.17 8.25 -14.36
N GLY A 39 -24.60 7.92 -15.58
CA GLY A 39 -24.93 8.91 -16.60
C GLY A 39 -23.70 9.61 -17.18
N SER A 40 -23.93 10.48 -18.15
CA SER A 40 -22.95 11.48 -18.57
C SER A 40 -22.88 12.54 -17.46
N ALA A 41 -21.73 12.67 -16.79
CA ALA A 41 -21.61 13.57 -15.63
C ALA A 41 -22.02 15.00 -15.98
N SER A 42 -23.23 15.37 -15.58
CA SER A 42 -23.74 16.74 -15.63
C SER A 42 -23.78 17.24 -14.19
N ALA A 43 -22.78 18.05 -13.84
CA ALA A 43 -22.66 18.81 -12.59
C ALA A 43 -22.55 18.06 -11.24
N ALA A 44 -22.54 16.72 -11.21
CA ALA A 44 -22.33 15.97 -9.96
C ALA A 44 -20.89 16.10 -9.43
N PRO A 45 -20.68 16.17 -8.10
CA PRO A 45 -19.35 16.17 -7.51
C PRO A 45 -18.62 14.87 -7.81
N THR A 46 -17.30 14.96 -8.05
CA THR A 46 -16.48 13.78 -8.28
C THR A 46 -16.32 12.98 -6.99
N GLU A 47 -16.70 11.70 -7.02
CA GLU A 47 -16.61 10.81 -5.86
C GLU A 47 -15.38 9.90 -5.95
N ALA A 48 -14.74 9.64 -4.82
CA ALA A 48 -13.50 8.85 -4.74
C ALA A 48 -13.81 7.37 -4.54
N PHE A 49 -13.16 6.52 -5.34
CA PHE A 49 -13.35 5.07 -5.31
C PHE A 49 -12.03 4.30 -5.23
N VAL A 50 -12.09 3.13 -4.61
CA VAL A 50 -11.06 2.10 -4.69
C VAL A 50 -11.37 1.21 -5.89
N LEU A 51 -10.47 1.15 -6.87
CA LEU A 51 -10.61 0.27 -8.02
C LEU A 51 -10.22 -1.16 -7.62
N ASP A 52 -11.18 -2.08 -7.67
CA ASP A 52 -10.95 -3.49 -7.35
C ASP A 52 -10.92 -4.29 -8.66
N VAL A 53 -9.79 -4.95 -8.90
CA VAL A 53 -9.53 -5.73 -10.12
C VAL A 53 -9.31 -7.22 -9.82
N GLU A 54 -9.67 -7.67 -8.61
CA GLU A 54 -9.46 -9.05 -8.15
C GLU A 54 -10.26 -10.06 -8.98
N ALA A 55 -11.41 -9.67 -9.51
CA ALA A 55 -12.26 -10.55 -10.32
C ALA A 55 -11.84 -10.65 -11.80
N LEU A 56 -10.80 -9.92 -12.22
CA LEU A 56 -10.29 -9.99 -13.60
C LEU A 56 -9.28 -11.12 -13.76
N ALA A 57 -9.31 -11.79 -14.92
CA ALA A 57 -8.37 -12.87 -15.22
C ALA A 57 -6.94 -12.36 -15.46
N ASP A 58 -6.81 -11.21 -16.16
CA ASP A 58 -5.52 -10.58 -16.43
C ASP A 58 -5.60 -9.06 -16.18
N PRO A 59 -5.49 -8.62 -14.92
CA PRO A 59 -5.58 -7.21 -14.58
C PRO A 59 -4.30 -6.44 -14.94
N ALA A 60 -3.19 -7.11 -15.28
CA ALA A 60 -1.95 -6.47 -15.69
C ALA A 60 -2.04 -5.92 -17.12
N ASN A 61 -2.78 -6.59 -18.00
CA ASN A 61 -2.98 -6.19 -19.40
C ASN A 61 -4.12 -5.18 -19.60
N LEU A 62 -4.79 -4.76 -18.52
CA LEU A 62 -5.87 -3.77 -18.59
C LEU A 62 -5.34 -2.38 -18.98
N ASP A 63 -6.04 -1.71 -19.90
CA ASP A 63 -5.71 -0.35 -20.36
C ASP A 63 -6.12 0.72 -19.33
N TYR A 64 -5.41 0.80 -18.20
CA TYR A 64 -5.66 1.80 -17.14
C TYR A 64 -5.63 3.25 -17.65
N GLY A 65 -4.79 3.53 -18.65
CA GLY A 65 -4.69 4.84 -19.28
C GLY A 65 -5.97 5.30 -19.99
N ARG A 66 -6.81 4.37 -20.46
CA ARG A 66 -8.14 4.67 -21.03
C ARG A 66 -9.25 4.56 -19.99
N LEU A 67 -9.10 3.63 -19.04
CA LEU A 67 -10.07 3.40 -17.97
C LEU A 67 -10.20 4.61 -17.03
N LEU A 68 -9.08 5.18 -16.56
CA LEU A 68 -9.09 6.27 -15.58
C LEU A 68 -9.78 7.55 -16.11
N PRO A 69 -9.51 8.03 -17.34
CA PRO A 69 -10.26 9.14 -17.91
C PRO A 69 -11.74 8.83 -18.11
N LEU A 70 -12.09 7.59 -18.47
CA LEU A 70 -13.48 7.16 -18.64
C LEU A 70 -14.22 7.26 -17.31
N LEU A 71 -13.65 6.73 -16.22
CA LEU A 71 -14.18 6.87 -14.86
C LEU A 71 -14.38 8.35 -14.50
N GLY A 72 -13.39 9.20 -14.79
CA GLY A 72 -13.47 10.64 -14.54
C GLY A 72 -14.64 11.33 -15.25
N ARG A 73 -14.97 10.90 -16.48
CA ARG A 73 -16.13 11.42 -17.24
C ARG A 73 -17.49 11.01 -16.64
N CYS A 74 -17.52 9.94 -15.86
CA CYS A 74 -18.68 9.50 -15.10
C CYS A 74 -18.71 10.09 -13.69
N GLY A 75 -17.81 11.02 -13.35
CA GLY A 75 -17.73 11.61 -12.00
C GLY A 75 -17.03 10.71 -10.97
N ILE A 76 -16.27 9.71 -11.42
CA ILE A 76 -15.57 8.76 -10.56
C ILE A 76 -14.07 9.03 -10.58
N ARG A 77 -13.46 9.19 -9.40
CA ARG A 77 -12.01 9.29 -9.24
C ARG A 77 -11.49 8.04 -8.54
N ALA A 78 -10.80 7.18 -9.28
CA ALA A 78 -10.03 6.10 -8.67
C ALA A 78 -8.83 6.67 -7.91
N VAL A 79 -8.70 6.33 -6.62
CA VAL A 79 -7.59 6.77 -5.75
C VAL A 79 -6.66 5.64 -5.34
N ALA A 80 -7.18 4.41 -5.38
CA ALA A 80 -6.45 3.21 -5.00
C ALA A 80 -6.77 2.06 -5.95
N LEU A 81 -5.84 1.11 -6.06
CA LEU A 81 -5.98 -0.14 -6.78
C LEU A 81 -5.87 -1.29 -5.79
N ARG A 82 -6.94 -2.06 -5.63
CA ARG A 82 -7.00 -3.25 -4.78
C ARG A 82 -6.74 -4.50 -5.61
N HIS A 83 -5.70 -5.24 -5.24
CA HIS A 83 -5.40 -6.54 -5.82
C HIS A 83 -4.50 -7.36 -4.89
N PRO A 84 -4.67 -8.68 -4.75
CA PRO A 84 -3.80 -9.52 -3.91
C PRO A 84 -2.37 -9.63 -4.46
N ASP A 85 -2.20 -9.61 -5.78
CA ASP A 85 -0.88 -9.72 -6.42
C ASP A 85 -0.10 -8.39 -6.35
N SER A 86 1.14 -8.46 -5.85
CA SER A 86 2.01 -7.31 -5.65
C SER A 86 2.69 -6.79 -6.91
N ALA A 87 2.70 -7.54 -8.02
CA ALA A 87 3.26 -7.06 -9.29
C ALA A 87 2.45 -5.86 -9.83
N LEU A 88 1.15 -5.81 -9.50
CA LEU A 88 0.30 -4.66 -9.84
C LEU A 88 0.63 -3.39 -9.06
N ALA A 89 1.43 -3.46 -7.99
CA ALA A 89 1.84 -2.27 -7.24
C ALA A 89 2.63 -1.28 -8.11
N ALA A 90 3.47 -1.78 -9.02
CA ALA A 90 4.22 -0.95 -9.96
C ALA A 90 3.30 -0.24 -10.97
N ILE A 91 2.26 -0.96 -11.43
CA ILE A 91 1.24 -0.42 -12.33
C ILE A 91 0.44 0.66 -11.62
N ALA A 92 -0.05 0.39 -10.41
CA ALA A 92 -0.78 1.36 -9.59
C ALA A 92 0.04 2.66 -9.41
N ASN A 93 1.31 2.53 -9.04
CA ASN A 93 2.19 3.69 -8.85
C ASN A 93 2.40 4.50 -10.14
N ARG A 94 2.52 3.84 -11.29
CA ARG A 94 2.65 4.50 -12.61
C ARG A 94 1.46 5.40 -12.95
N PHE A 95 0.27 5.01 -12.53
CA PHE A 95 -0.96 5.79 -12.74
C PHE A 95 -1.32 6.68 -11.55
N GLY A 96 -0.46 6.78 -10.53
CA GLY A 96 -0.68 7.61 -9.34
C GLY A 96 -1.72 7.04 -8.36
N LEU A 97 -2.04 5.75 -8.47
CA LEU A 97 -2.95 5.04 -7.58
C LEU A 97 -2.20 4.46 -6.39
N VAL A 98 -2.84 4.48 -5.22
CA VAL A 98 -2.33 3.76 -4.05
C VAL A 98 -2.61 2.27 -4.21
N TYR A 99 -1.58 1.44 -4.23
CA TYR A 99 -1.78 -0.01 -4.20
C TYR A 99 -2.25 -0.46 -2.81
N THR A 100 -3.34 -1.22 -2.77
CA THR A 100 -3.85 -1.87 -1.57
C THR A 100 -3.82 -3.38 -1.80
N GLY A 101 -2.87 -4.05 -1.15
CA GLY A 101 -2.87 -5.51 -1.08
C GLY A 101 -4.10 -6.01 -0.30
N THR A 102 -4.47 -7.28 -0.50
CA THR A 102 -5.55 -7.90 0.29
C THR A 102 -5.34 -7.65 1.78
N VAL A 103 -6.44 -7.30 2.45
CA VAL A 103 -6.47 -6.67 3.79
C VAL A 103 -5.74 -7.55 4.80
N GLY A 104 -4.61 -7.06 5.33
CA GLY A 104 -3.83 -7.81 6.31
C GLY A 104 -2.62 -7.10 6.91
N GLN A 105 -2.12 -6.03 6.30
CA GLN A 105 -1.10 -5.20 6.94
C GLN A 105 -1.60 -3.76 7.09
N PRO A 106 -1.99 -3.33 8.30
CA PRO A 106 -1.80 -1.93 8.64
C PRO A 106 -0.38 -1.54 8.25
N ARG A 107 -0.24 -0.39 7.59
CA ARG A 107 1.05 0.20 7.24
C ARG A 107 1.85 0.25 8.54
N SER A 108 2.76 -0.70 8.70
CA SER A 108 3.65 -0.72 9.84
C SER A 108 4.46 0.56 9.69
N VAL A 109 4.13 1.56 10.50
CA VAL A 109 5.11 2.58 10.89
C VAL A 109 6.31 1.74 11.29
N ALA A 110 7.37 1.79 10.48
CA ALA A 110 8.62 1.18 10.84
C ALA A 110 9.00 1.87 12.14
N THR A 111 8.73 1.21 13.26
CA THR A 111 9.31 1.56 14.54
C THR A 111 10.79 1.52 14.27
N VAL A 112 11.40 2.70 14.18
CA VAL A 112 12.84 2.85 14.21
C VAL A 112 13.25 2.05 15.43
N GLN A 113 13.94 0.93 15.21
CA GLN A 113 14.41 0.08 16.30
C GLN A 113 15.34 0.97 17.13
N GLU A 114 14.81 1.43 18.26
CA GLU A 114 15.61 2.02 19.31
C GLU A 114 16.63 0.93 19.70
N PRO A 115 17.93 1.18 19.54
CA PRO A 115 18.94 0.15 19.72
C PRO A 115 18.80 -0.42 21.12
N GLU A 116 18.59 -1.75 21.20
CA GLU A 116 18.52 -2.46 22.47
C GLU A 116 19.76 -2.10 23.30
N PRO A 117 19.59 -1.70 24.58
CA PRO A 117 20.71 -1.47 25.46
C PRO A 117 21.44 -2.81 25.63
N VAL A 118 22.69 -2.82 25.17
CA VAL A 118 23.63 -3.93 25.34
C VAL A 118 23.65 -4.30 26.82
N LYS A 119 23.10 -5.47 27.15
CA LYS A 119 23.13 -6.02 28.50
C LYS A 119 24.61 -6.23 28.89
N PRO A 120 25.08 -5.70 30.03
CA PRO A 120 26.48 -5.83 30.42
C PRO A 120 26.91 -7.30 30.49
N GLU A 121 27.95 -7.59 29.72
CA GLU A 121 28.74 -8.80 29.78
C GLU A 121 29.37 -8.90 31.18
N PRO A 122 29.17 -10.00 31.94
CA PRO A 122 29.92 -10.19 33.17
C PRO A 122 31.36 -10.52 32.80
N GLU A 123 32.22 -9.52 32.91
CA GLU A 123 33.66 -9.68 32.82
C GLU A 123 34.23 -10.19 34.17
N VAL A 124 35.06 -11.22 34.05
CA VAL A 124 36.16 -11.68 34.90
C VAL A 124 35.88 -12.36 36.25
N ALA A 125 36.38 -13.60 36.37
CA ALA A 125 37.36 -13.93 37.42
C ALA A 125 38.36 -15.00 36.92
N PRO A 126 39.64 -14.96 37.34
CA PRO A 126 40.75 -15.68 36.73
C PRO A 126 40.98 -17.08 37.33
N ALA A 127 41.75 -17.89 36.60
CA ALA A 127 42.19 -19.24 36.97
C ALA A 127 42.96 -19.31 38.30
N PRO A 128 43.08 -20.53 38.87
CA PRO A 128 44.43 -21.03 39.11
C PRO A 128 44.67 -22.49 38.67
N ALA A 129 45.98 -22.76 38.49
CA ALA A 129 46.71 -23.97 38.14
C ALA A 129 46.15 -25.30 38.69
N LEU A 130 46.42 -26.48 38.10
CA LEU A 130 47.67 -27.25 38.26
C LEU A 130 47.95 -28.16 37.03
N THR A 131 49.17 -28.09 36.51
CA THR A 131 49.90 -29.06 35.65
C THR A 131 50.22 -30.38 36.41
N PRO A 132 50.87 -31.41 35.82
CA PRO A 132 50.85 -31.98 34.46
C PRO A 132 50.57 -33.51 34.48
N ALA A 133 50.10 -34.11 33.38
CA ALA A 133 50.06 -35.57 33.23
C ALA A 133 50.99 -36.04 32.09
N THR A 134 52.06 -36.70 32.50
CA THR A 134 53.16 -37.34 31.75
C THR A 134 52.70 -38.33 30.67
N PRO A 135 53.29 -38.35 29.45
CA PRO A 135 53.29 -39.52 28.54
C PRO A 135 54.61 -40.32 28.71
N PRO A 136 54.92 -41.45 28.02
CA PRO A 136 54.13 -42.55 27.42
C PRO A 136 54.68 -43.98 27.80
N ARG A 137 54.04 -45.08 27.36
CA ARG A 137 54.68 -46.22 26.65
C ARG A 137 53.68 -47.23 26.10
#